data_AF-A0A7R9LTZ6-F1
#
_entry.id   AF-A0A7R9LTZ6-F1
#
_cell.length_a   1.000
_cell.length_b   1.000
_cell.length_c   1.000
_cell.angle_alpha   90.00
_cell.angle_beta   90.00
_cell.angle_gamma   90.00
#
_symmetry.space_group_name_H-M   'P 1'
#
loop_
_entity.id
_entity.type
_entity.pdbx_description
1 polymer ?
#
loop_
_entity_poly.entity_id
_entity_poly.type
_entity_poly.pdbx_seq_one_letter_code
_entity_poly.pdbx_strand_id
1 'polypeptide(L)'
;MVVRLRRTWSLLAAVLSALGVVSVLVCVVYFLLVFPVAVGTTVLGYQILFGLFLAFVTNFVFLLPVSTSVCALRRLGLSLSYAIIISGLLVKVLNTWRLMVIKNNHAQPLRLSSPTALVFISSGLVFLQLILTTIWLFTYRPQPALYDGQWRCSAHPTFPLFD
;
A
#
# COMPACT_ATOMS: atom_id res chain seq x y z
N MET A 1 26.13 -14.98 -16.78
CA MET A 1 25.07 -14.16 -17.44
C MET A 1 23.99 -13.66 -16.46
N VAL A 2 23.50 -14.53 -15.55
CA VAL A 2 22.45 -14.22 -14.55
C VAL A 2 22.74 -13.00 -13.66
N VAL A 3 24.01 -12.78 -13.28
CA VAL A 3 24.41 -11.65 -12.41
C VAL A 3 24.24 -10.28 -13.10
N ARG A 4 24.53 -10.23 -14.42
CA ARG A 4 24.41 -8.98 -15.21
C ARG A 4 22.94 -8.63 -15.41
N LEU A 5 22.13 -9.65 -15.70
CA LEU A 5 20.67 -9.54 -15.81
C LEU A 5 20.06 -9.01 -14.50
N ARG A 6 20.43 -9.56 -13.34
CA ARG A 6 19.94 -9.12 -12.02
C ARG A 6 20.28 -7.65 -11.70
N ARG A 7 21.46 -7.17 -12.08
CA ARG A 7 21.82 -5.74 -11.92
C ARG A 7 20.96 -4.85 -12.83
N THR A 8 20.73 -5.25 -14.07
CA THR A 8 19.89 -4.48 -15.00
C THR A 8 18.45 -4.38 -14.50
N TRP A 9 17.85 -5.47 -14.03
CA TRP A 9 16.50 -5.46 -13.44
C TRP A 9 16.42 -4.58 -12.19
N SER A 10 17.44 -4.59 -11.34
CA SER A 10 17.49 -3.75 -10.14
C SER A 10 17.57 -2.26 -10.50
N LEU A 11 18.37 -1.89 -11.50
CA LEU A 11 18.47 -0.52 -12.00
C LEU A 11 17.16 -0.05 -12.65
N LEU A 12 16.54 -0.90 -13.47
CA LEU A 12 15.23 -0.65 -14.07
C LEU A 12 14.16 -0.38 -13.01
N ALA A 13 14.07 -1.22 -11.97
CA ALA A 13 13.12 -1.04 -10.88
C ALA A 13 13.36 0.26 -10.10
N ALA A 14 14.63 0.64 -9.90
CA ALA A 14 14.99 1.87 -9.22
C ALA A 14 14.58 3.13 -10.01
N VAL A 15 14.88 3.15 -11.32
CA VAL A 15 14.49 4.26 -12.21
C VAL A 15 12.98 4.39 -12.31
N LEU A 16 12.27 3.25 -12.46
CA LEU A 16 10.81 3.25 -12.52
C LEU A 16 10.19 3.75 -11.21
N SER A 17 10.77 3.38 -10.06
CA SER A 17 10.32 3.86 -8.75
C SER A 17 10.54 5.37 -8.59
N ALA A 18 11.68 5.90 -9.06
CA ALA A 18 11.97 7.33 -9.03
C ALA A 18 10.99 8.13 -9.90
N LEU A 19 10.72 7.67 -11.13
CA LEU A 19 9.71 8.27 -12.01
C LEU A 19 8.31 8.20 -11.38
N GLY A 20 7.99 7.11 -10.70
CA GLY A 20 6.76 6.93 -9.94
C GLY A 20 6.57 7.97 -8.84
N VAL A 21 7.61 8.23 -8.03
CA VAL A 21 7.54 9.27 -6.98
C VAL A 21 7.27 10.64 -7.60
N VAL A 22 8.01 11.01 -8.66
CA VAL A 22 7.82 12.29 -9.35
C VAL A 22 6.39 12.40 -9.90
N SER A 23 5.89 11.35 -10.54
CA SER A 23 4.53 11.29 -11.07
C SER A 23 3.48 11.47 -9.96
N VAL A 24 3.64 10.81 -8.81
CA VAL A 24 2.72 10.96 -7.67
C VAL A 24 2.75 12.38 -7.12
N LEU A 25 3.93 13.00 -6.98
CA LEU A 25 4.03 14.39 -6.51
C LEU A 25 3.31 15.36 -7.45
N VAL A 26 3.49 15.19 -8.77
CA VAL A 26 2.77 15.98 -9.78
C VAL A 26 1.26 15.78 -9.64
N CYS A 27 0.80 14.53 -9.48
CA CYS A 27 -0.61 14.24 -9.24
C CYS A 27 -1.12 14.91 -7.96
N VAL A 28 -0.39 14.84 -6.84
CA VAL A 28 -0.78 15.48 -5.58
C VAL A 28 -0.98 16.99 -5.77
N VAL A 29 0.00 17.66 -6.39
CA VAL A 29 -0.08 19.09 -6.68
C VAL A 29 -1.27 19.40 -7.59
N TYR A 30 -1.45 18.61 -8.65
CA TYR A 30 -2.57 18.76 -9.57
C TYR A 30 -3.94 18.60 -8.86
N PHE A 31 -4.09 17.57 -8.02
CA PHE A 31 -5.33 17.34 -7.27
C PHE A 31 -5.63 18.49 -6.30
N LEU A 32 -4.61 19.03 -5.63
CA LEU A 32 -4.77 20.18 -4.72
C LEU A 32 -5.17 21.46 -5.47
N LEU A 33 -4.66 21.68 -6.68
CA LEU A 33 -4.96 22.88 -7.47
C LEU A 33 -6.32 22.81 -8.19
N VAL A 34 -6.70 21.64 -8.68
CA VAL A 34 -7.91 21.47 -9.53
C VAL A 34 -9.14 21.13 -8.71
N PHE A 35 -9.01 20.34 -7.65
CA PHE A 35 -10.14 19.92 -6.82
C PHE A 35 -10.06 20.62 -5.46
N PRO A 36 -10.80 21.73 -5.25
CA PRO A 36 -10.90 22.32 -3.92
C PRO A 36 -11.35 21.25 -2.93
N VAL A 37 -10.69 21.19 -1.77
CA VAL A 37 -10.85 20.25 -0.63
C VAL A 37 -12.25 20.35 0.02
N ALA A 38 -13.32 20.22 -0.76
CA ALA A 38 -14.69 20.45 -0.32
C ALA A 38 -15.69 19.38 -0.81
N VAL A 39 -15.28 18.46 -1.70
CA VAL A 39 -16.16 17.40 -2.22
C VAL A 39 -15.74 16.05 -1.64
N GLY A 40 -16.58 15.42 -0.82
CA GLY A 40 -16.22 14.23 -0.03
C GLY A 40 -15.71 13.00 -0.82
N THR A 41 -15.94 12.96 -2.14
CA THR A 41 -15.37 11.93 -3.04
C THR A 41 -13.88 12.12 -3.32
N THR A 42 -13.35 13.33 -3.13
CA THR A 42 -11.91 13.65 -3.33
C THR A 42 -11.04 13.05 -2.22
N VAL A 43 -11.55 12.94 -1.00
CA VAL A 43 -10.82 12.38 0.16
C VAL A 43 -10.37 10.94 -0.09
N LEU A 44 -11.18 10.12 -0.76
CA LEU A 44 -10.81 8.75 -1.14
C LEU A 44 -9.70 8.74 -2.20
N GLY A 45 -9.71 9.72 -3.11
CA GLY A 45 -8.64 9.91 -4.09
C GLY A 45 -7.31 10.23 -3.40
N TYR A 46 -7.32 11.14 -2.43
CA TYR A 46 -6.14 11.47 -1.62
C TYR A 46 -5.62 10.25 -0.85
N GLN A 47 -6.51 9.40 -0.32
CA GLN A 47 -6.11 8.17 0.37
C GLN A 47 -5.37 7.19 -0.56
N ILE A 48 -5.87 6.97 -1.79
CA ILE A 48 -5.20 6.11 -2.78
C ILE A 48 -3.85 6.70 -3.19
N LEU A 49 -3.80 8.02 -3.39
CA LEU A 49 -2.56 8.73 -3.76
C LEU A 49 -1.49 8.58 -2.67
N PHE A 50 -1.89 8.66 -1.41
CA PHE A 50 -1.02 8.41 -0.25
C PHE A 50 -0.51 6.96 -0.22
N GLY A 51 -1.37 5.98 -0.49
CA GLY A 51 -0.97 4.57 -0.62
C GLY A 51 0.04 4.34 -1.75
N LEU A 52 -0.14 5.02 -2.88
CA LEU A 52 0.77 4.94 -4.03
C LEU A 52 2.13 5.59 -3.73
N PHE A 53 2.14 6.73 -3.02
CA PHE A 53 3.36 7.34 -2.50
C PHE A 53 4.12 6.37 -1.59
N LEU A 54 3.44 5.75 -0.62
CA LEU A 54 4.02 4.76 0.27
C LEU A 54 4.58 3.54 -0.48
N ALA A 55 3.91 3.08 -1.54
CA ALA A 55 4.40 1.98 -2.37
C ALA A 55 5.75 2.33 -3.03
N PHE A 56 5.87 3.52 -3.60
CA PHE A 56 7.13 3.97 -4.20
C PHE A 56 8.23 4.21 -3.17
N VAL A 57 7.91 4.79 -2.00
CA VAL A 57 8.88 4.92 -0.88
C VAL A 57 9.37 3.55 -0.43
N THR A 58 8.48 2.56 -0.32
CA THR A 58 8.86 1.20 0.10
C THR A 58 9.78 0.53 -0.91
N ASN A 59 9.67 0.83 -2.20
CA ASN A 59 10.64 0.38 -3.20
C ASN A 59 12.05 0.90 -2.93
N PHE A 60 12.23 2.15 -2.47
CA PHE A 60 13.56 2.63 -2.05
C PHE A 60 14.11 1.88 -0.85
N VAL A 61 13.26 1.45 0.08
CA VAL A 61 13.67 0.61 1.23
C VAL A 61 14.22 -0.74 0.77
N PHE A 62 13.83 -1.24 -0.40
CA PHE A 62 14.42 -2.45 -1.00
C PHE A 62 15.85 -2.28 -1.48
N LEU A 63 16.29 -1.06 -1.80
CA LEU A 63 17.67 -0.77 -2.21
C LEU A 63 18.62 -0.65 -1.01
N LEU A 64 18.11 -0.40 0.20
CA LEU A 64 18.94 -0.26 1.40
C LEU A 64 19.63 -1.58 1.79
N PRO A 65 20.80 -1.52 2.46
CA PRO A 65 21.48 -2.69 2.98
C PRO A 65 20.58 -3.46 3.97
N VAL A 66 20.77 -4.78 4.01
CA VAL A 66 19.95 -5.69 4.82
C VAL A 66 20.22 -5.44 6.30
N SER A 67 19.17 -5.07 7.03
CA SER A 67 19.16 -4.87 8.48
C SER A 67 17.82 -5.37 9.03
N THR A 68 17.77 -5.73 10.31
CA THR A 68 16.54 -6.16 11.02
C THR A 68 15.41 -5.16 10.84
N SER A 69 15.71 -3.87 11.01
CA SER A 69 14.75 -2.76 10.83
C SER A 69 14.28 -2.64 9.38
N VAL A 70 15.18 -2.82 8.41
CA VAL A 70 14.87 -2.73 6.98
C VAL A 70 13.98 -3.91 6.55
N CYS A 71 14.21 -5.11 7.09
CA CYS A 71 13.35 -6.27 6.83
C CYS A 71 11.94 -6.09 7.39
N ALA A 72 11.82 -5.54 8.60
CA ALA A 72 10.52 -5.19 9.19
C ALA A 72 9.80 -4.13 8.36
N LEU A 73 10.50 -3.05 7.98
CA LEU A 73 9.93 -1.96 7.17
C LEU A 73 9.49 -2.43 5.79
N ARG A 74 10.24 -3.32 5.11
CA ARG A 74 9.82 -3.90 3.83
C ARG A 74 8.51 -4.67 3.98
N ARG A 75 8.38 -5.49 5.02
CA ARG A 75 7.16 -6.29 5.22
C ARG A 75 5.96 -5.39 5.52
N LEU A 76 6.10 -4.47 6.48
CA LEU A 76 5.03 -3.55 6.87
C LEU A 76 4.67 -2.57 5.75
N GLY A 77 5.67 -2.00 5.07
CA GLY A 77 5.47 -1.02 4.01
C GLY A 77 4.69 -1.58 2.81
N LEU A 78 4.98 -2.82 2.40
CA LEU A 78 4.22 -3.46 1.30
C LEU A 78 2.79 -3.76 1.71
N SER A 79 2.59 -4.34 2.89
CA SER A 79 1.25 -4.67 3.37
C SER A 79 0.40 -3.41 3.54
N LEU A 80 0.97 -2.35 4.12
CA LEU A 80 0.26 -1.11 4.37
C LEU A 80 -0.10 -0.38 3.07
N SER A 81 0.86 -0.21 2.15
CA SER A 81 0.61 0.47 0.88
C SER A 81 -0.48 -0.24 0.07
N TYR A 82 -0.40 -1.57 -0.05
CA TYR A 82 -1.42 -2.34 -0.76
C TYR A 82 -2.79 -2.25 -0.09
N ALA A 83 -2.86 -2.33 1.24
CA ALA A 83 -4.12 -2.22 1.95
C ALA A 83 -4.77 -0.84 1.81
N ILE A 84 -3.99 0.24 1.83
CA ILE A 84 -4.50 1.61 1.59
C ILE A 84 -5.09 1.74 0.18
N ILE A 85 -4.36 1.26 -0.83
CA ILE A 85 -4.78 1.32 -2.23
C ILE A 85 -6.06 0.49 -2.46
N ILE A 86 -6.06 -0.76 -2.03
CA ILE A 86 -7.19 -1.68 -2.23
C ILE A 86 -8.41 -1.22 -1.44
N SER A 87 -8.25 -0.77 -0.20
CA SER A 87 -9.37 -0.26 0.60
C SER A 87 -9.98 1.00 -0.02
N GLY A 88 -9.16 1.90 -0.56
CA GLY A 88 -9.64 3.09 -1.27
C GLY A 88 -10.37 2.75 -2.57
N LEU A 89 -9.80 1.85 -3.37
CA LEU A 89 -10.41 1.37 -4.62
C LEU A 89 -11.73 0.65 -4.37
N LEU A 90 -11.76 -0.26 -3.39
CA LEU A 90 -12.95 -1.03 -3.04
C LEU A 90 -14.11 -0.11 -2.69
N VAL A 91 -13.88 0.87 -1.82
CA VAL A 91 -14.94 1.81 -1.41
C VAL A 91 -15.39 2.69 -2.58
N LYS A 92 -14.48 3.08 -3.49
CA LYS A 92 -14.83 3.82 -4.71
C LYS A 92 -15.69 2.99 -5.68
N VAL A 93 -15.37 1.71 -5.86
CA VAL A 93 -16.14 0.76 -6.66
C VAL A 93 -17.52 0.54 -6.04
N LEU A 94 -17.60 0.32 -4.73
CA LEU A 94 -18.87 0.14 -4.01
C LEU A 94 -19.79 1.36 -4.13
N ASN A 95 -19.23 2.57 -4.04
CA ASN A 95 -19.98 3.79 -4.26
C ASN A 95 -20.54 3.89 -5.69
N THR A 96 -19.73 3.55 -6.69
CA THR A 96 -20.12 3.59 -8.12
C THR A 96 -21.20 2.54 -8.43
N TRP A 97 -20.99 1.29 -7.97
CA TRP A 97 -21.96 0.21 -8.12
C TRP A 97 -23.31 0.59 -7.52
N ARG A 98 -23.30 1.17 -6.32
CA ARG A 98 -24.52 1.65 -5.67
C ARG A 98 -25.21 2.78 -6.44
N LEU A 99 -24.47 3.78 -6.93
CA LEU A 99 -25.05 4.85 -7.74
C LEU A 99 -25.72 4.30 -9.00
N MET A 100 -25.12 3.28 -9.64
CA MET A 100 -25.74 2.59 -10.78
C MET A 100 -27.02 1.86 -10.38
N VAL A 101 -27.04 1.18 -9.24
CA VAL A 101 -28.24 0.48 -8.73
C VAL A 101 -29.37 1.45 -8.40
N ILE A 102 -29.08 2.60 -7.77
CA ILE A 102 -30.08 3.64 -7.48
C ILE A 102 -30.66 4.20 -8.78
N LYS A 103 -29.81 4.48 -9.77
CA LYS A 103 -30.24 4.96 -11.09
C LYS A 103 -31.12 3.95 -11.81
N ASN A 104 -30.82 2.66 -11.71
CA ASN A 104 -31.54 1.60 -12.43
C ASN A 104 -32.86 1.20 -11.77
N ASN A 105 -32.93 1.21 -10.44
CA ASN A 105 -34.08 0.69 -9.69
C ASN A 105 -35.00 1.77 -9.10
N HIS A 106 -34.74 3.07 -9.34
CA HIS A 106 -35.46 4.20 -8.71
C HIS A 106 -35.63 4.06 -7.18
N ALA A 107 -34.73 3.32 -6.53
CA ALA A 107 -34.83 3.01 -5.11
C ALA A 107 -34.40 4.20 -4.26
N GLN A 108 -35.05 4.42 -3.12
CA GLN A 108 -34.67 5.50 -2.20
C GLN A 108 -33.21 5.35 -1.75
N PRO A 109 -32.42 6.44 -1.73
CA PRO A 109 -31.03 6.37 -1.32
C PRO A 109 -30.92 6.05 0.17
N LEU A 110 -30.32 4.90 0.52
CA LEU A 110 -29.96 4.58 1.91
C LEU A 110 -29.16 5.74 2.57
N ARG A 111 -29.52 6.12 3.81
CA ARG A 111 -28.87 7.18 4.62
C ARG A 111 -27.39 6.93 4.96
N LEU A 112 -26.85 5.74 4.66
CA LEU A 112 -25.42 5.43 4.77
C LEU A 112 -24.54 6.11 3.69
N SER A 113 -25.12 7.00 2.88
CA SER A 113 -24.46 7.74 1.79
C SER A 113 -23.63 8.94 2.24
N SER A 114 -23.27 9.04 3.52
CA SER A 114 -22.42 10.14 3.93
C SER A 114 -21.01 9.88 3.40
N PRO A 115 -20.39 10.80 2.65
CA PRO A 115 -19.01 10.66 2.19
C PRO A 115 -18.04 10.38 3.35
N THR A 116 -18.37 10.85 4.55
CA THR A 116 -17.63 10.60 5.79
C THR A 116 -17.67 9.12 6.20
N ALA A 117 -18.79 8.43 6.01
CA ALA A 117 -18.93 7.01 6.35
C ALA A 117 -18.07 6.11 5.44
N LEU A 118 -17.94 6.47 4.16
CA LEU A 118 -17.08 5.75 3.21
C LEU A 118 -15.61 5.82 3.62
N VAL A 119 -15.14 7.01 4.00
CA VAL A 119 -13.78 7.20 4.51
C VAL A 119 -13.58 6.42 5.80
N PHE A 120 -14.57 6.44 6.71
CA PHE A 120 -14.48 5.69 7.96
C PHE A 120 -14.33 4.18 7.72
N ILE A 121 -15.15 3.59 6.84
CA ILE A 121 -15.04 2.16 6.47
C ILE A 121 -13.68 1.86 5.86
N SER A 122 -13.21 2.70 4.92
CA SER A 122 -11.91 2.51 4.28
C SER A 122 -10.77 2.56 5.30
N SER A 123 -10.80 3.53 6.21
CA SER A 123 -9.82 3.67 7.28
C SER A 123 -9.83 2.48 8.24
N GLY A 124 -11.02 1.92 8.54
CA GLY A 124 -11.17 0.74 9.38
C GLY A 124 -10.53 -0.51 8.75
N LEU A 125 -10.68 -0.70 7.44
CA LEU A 125 -10.02 -1.80 6.71
C LEU A 125 -8.49 -1.68 6.76
N VAL A 126 -7.96 -0.47 6.58
CA VAL A 126 -6.53 -0.19 6.70
C VAL A 126 -6.03 -0.46 8.12
N PHE A 127 -6.80 -0.04 9.13
CA PHE A 127 -6.44 -0.23 10.54
C PHE A 127 -6.44 -1.70 10.93
N LEU A 128 -7.41 -2.48 10.44
CA LEU A 128 -7.44 -3.93 10.63
C LEU A 128 -6.20 -4.58 10.03
N GLN A 129 -5.80 -4.21 8.80
CA GLN A 129 -4.57 -4.73 8.20
C GLN A 129 -3.35 -4.37 9.03
N LEU A 130 -3.27 -3.14 9.53
CA LEU A 130 -2.18 -2.69 10.40
C LEU A 130 -2.09 -3.55 11.67
N ILE A 131 -3.20 -3.81 12.36
CA ILE A 131 -3.22 -4.66 13.55
C ILE A 131 -2.74 -6.08 13.21
N LEU A 132 -3.30 -6.69 12.15
CA LEU A 132 -2.93 -8.06 11.77
C LEU A 132 -1.43 -8.16 11.43
N THR A 133 -0.89 -7.17 10.72
CA THR A 133 0.53 -7.17 10.34
C THR A 133 1.47 -6.83 11.47
N THR A 134 1.08 -5.98 12.41
CA THR A 134 1.90 -5.70 13.61
C THR A 134 1.90 -6.88 14.57
N ILE A 135 0.76 -7.53 14.81
CA ILE A 135 0.68 -8.77 15.59
C ILE A 135 1.58 -9.83 14.95
N TRP A 136 1.44 -10.04 13.64
CA TRP A 136 2.27 -11.00 12.91
C TRP A 136 3.77 -10.70 13.04
N LEU A 137 4.17 -9.43 12.98
CA LEU A 137 5.57 -9.01 13.13
C LEU A 137 6.09 -9.25 14.55
N PHE A 138 5.24 -9.06 15.56
CA PHE A 138 5.59 -9.30 16.96
C PHE A 138 5.77 -10.80 17.24
N THR A 139 4.87 -11.64 16.72
CA THR A 139 4.97 -13.10 16.81
C THR A 139 6.16 -13.64 16.03
N TYR A 140 6.46 -13.08 14.85
CA TYR A 140 7.53 -13.53 13.96
C TYR A 140 8.50 -12.40 13.63
N ARG A 141 9.51 -12.21 14.51
CA ARG A 141 10.60 -11.24 14.33
C ARG A 141 11.35 -11.54 13.02
N PRO A 142 11.45 -10.58 12.08
CA PRO A 142 12.23 -10.77 10.87
C PRO A 142 13.72 -10.70 11.21
N GLN A 143 14.43 -11.81 11.01
CA GLN A 143 15.89 -11.85 11.14
C GLN A 143 16.56 -11.85 9.77
N PRO A 144 17.67 -11.11 9.60
CA PRO A 144 18.52 -11.21 8.43
C PRO A 144 19.23 -12.57 8.46
N ALA A 145 19.05 -13.37 7.43
CA ALA A 145 19.65 -14.69 7.29
C ALA A 145 20.53 -14.74 6.04
N LEU A 146 21.63 -15.49 6.12
CA LEU A 146 22.54 -15.72 5.01
C LEU A 146 22.04 -16.93 4.21
N TYR A 147 21.54 -16.71 3.01
CA TYR A 147 21.12 -17.77 2.08
C TYR A 147 22.01 -17.71 0.83
N ASP A 148 22.68 -18.82 0.48
CA ASP A 148 23.60 -18.92 -0.67
C ASP A 148 24.63 -17.77 -0.76
N GLY A 149 25.21 -17.39 0.38
CA GLY A 149 26.18 -16.28 0.46
C GLY A 149 25.59 -14.89 0.19
N GLN A 150 24.26 -14.74 0.13
CA GLN A 150 23.57 -13.45 0.02
C GLN A 150 22.74 -13.14 1.28
N TRP A 151 22.87 -11.92 1.79
CA TRP A 151 22.02 -11.42 2.86
C TRP A 151 20.59 -11.23 2.35
N ARG A 152 19.63 -11.93 2.98
CA ARG A 152 18.20 -11.84 2.65
C ARG A 152 17.38 -11.76 3.93
N CYS A 153 16.21 -11.12 3.83
CA CYS A 153 15.24 -11.14 4.92
C CYS A 153 14.54 -12.50 4.95
N SER A 154 14.48 -13.18 6.10
CA SER A 154 13.74 -14.44 6.20
C SER A 154 12.25 -14.22 5.91
N ALA A 155 11.72 -14.94 4.91
CA ALA A 155 10.32 -14.86 4.49
C ALA A 155 9.42 -15.81 5.31
N HIS A 156 10.01 -16.87 5.88
CA HIS A 156 9.29 -17.93 6.57
C HIS A 156 9.44 -17.77 8.09
N PRO A 157 8.41 -18.05 8.90
CA PRO A 157 8.62 -18.34 10.31
C PRO A 157 9.62 -19.50 10.38
N THR A 158 10.79 -19.26 10.94
CA THR A 158 11.66 -20.32 11.44
C THR A 158 10.90 -20.95 12.59
N PHE A 159 10.05 -21.94 12.30
CA PHE A 159 9.65 -22.90 13.31
C PHE A 159 10.95 -23.50 13.85
N PRO A 160 11.15 -23.56 15.18
CA PRO A 160 12.20 -24.40 15.72
C PRO A 160 11.83 -25.82 15.30
N LEU A 161 12.51 -26.34 14.28
CA LEU A 161 12.73 -27.77 14.20
C LEU A 161 13.42 -28.11 15.52
N PHE A 162 12.78 -28.95 16.31
CA PHE A 162 13.34 -29.55 17.51
C PHE A 162 14.74 -30.09 17.17
N ASP A 163 15.75 -29.42 17.70
CA ASP A 163 16.99 -30.05 18.13
C ASP A 163 17.07 -29.84 19.65
#